data_AF-A0A0H2S870-F1
#
_entry.id   AF-A0A0H2S870-F1
#
_cell.length_a   1.000
_cell.length_b   1.000
_cell.length_c   1.000
_cell.angle_alpha   90.00
_cell.angle_beta   90.00
_cell.angle_gamma   90.00
#
_symmetry.space_group_name_H-M   'P 1'
#
loop_
_entity.id
_entity.type
_entity.pdbx_description
1 polymer ?
#
loop_
_entity_poly.entity_id
_entity_poly.type
_entity_poly.pdbx_seq_one_letter_code
_entity_poly.pdbx_strand_id
1 'polypeptide(L)'
;MSPIDSRTPFKPSSSSQIKSDGLNMNETDGGTGGRGARRSGRGSKLLSKLRVQSSWLKSSTQKNIHYPRQIANEIRHLRGHVETTISGRHKDYEAIRIKSTLSPCRNYEKLFSHCMNLITIASRASNSEEKTAKEQFLKLSVEDPYIYFIFQECRRDIQSKTPPPQISRLEKLDAEDVQIIHLTWSKLIANHSFRSDGDEPISETRSLCEALKDTFSVDNHPYIAGEYLPHAMALEYQNEDLELLRQLWDHFLDCVTARSDLPLWIDNMDLCFKNIISSNKPLAYFASPSQLERIANYLVEHSSKIPFVLSTFFSAPNFEYHDTANAPYGAKLVYSSPIDNWNIITASIYARSFFLGSERTHQMYTGDNIPGFIKKIGTGTPLKRTVFSQGNTFDGLYKIANNAVSSYRRGVGVHCSGKLRASVRHALVGQLESSLQSIAIASFSNRDMKDKDVPENNFYIAQTVDIDRYHKHAMLEHFDEIDAYINVLNDRLRFQTYLRLPDGICKITYTPQFQNVSYLRRFRIGSNYLITANLGTAYQKLTITS
;
A
#
# COMPACT_ATOMS: atom_id res chain seq x y z
N MET A 1 18.93 -45.20 4.61
CA MET A 1 18.36 -44.71 3.34
C MET A 1 18.67 -43.22 3.25
N SER A 2 19.44 -42.84 2.24
CA SER A 2 20.04 -41.50 2.09
C SER A 2 19.01 -40.41 1.82
N PRO A 3 19.21 -39.17 2.30
CA PRO A 3 18.38 -38.04 1.91
C PRO A 3 18.88 -37.44 0.59
N ILE A 4 17.95 -37.25 -0.35
CA ILE A 4 18.20 -36.55 -1.61
C ILE A 4 18.05 -35.05 -1.34
N ASP A 5 19.18 -34.35 -1.44
CA ASP A 5 19.26 -32.90 -1.53
C ASP A 5 18.81 -32.43 -2.92
N SER A 6 17.88 -31.49 -2.97
CA SER A 6 17.61 -30.70 -4.17
C SER A 6 17.39 -29.23 -3.80
N ARG A 7 18.49 -28.50 -3.61
CA ARG A 7 18.55 -27.04 -3.69
C ARG A 7 19.18 -26.67 -5.04
N THR A 8 18.37 -26.16 -5.96
CA THR A 8 18.84 -25.38 -7.11
C THR A 8 18.82 -23.90 -6.74
N PRO A 9 19.95 -23.16 -6.81
CA PRO A 9 19.95 -21.72 -6.67
C PRO A 9 19.58 -21.04 -7.99
N PHE A 10 18.69 -20.05 -7.91
CA PHE A 10 18.39 -19.10 -8.97
C PHE A 10 19.64 -18.23 -9.23
N LYS A 11 20.09 -18.18 -10.49
CA LYS A 11 21.10 -17.24 -11.00
C LYS A 11 20.45 -15.86 -11.22
N PRO A 12 20.97 -14.76 -10.66
CA PRO A 12 20.72 -13.43 -11.19
C PRO A 12 21.68 -13.16 -12.36
N SER A 13 21.13 -12.79 -13.50
CA SER A 13 21.85 -12.42 -14.72
C SER A 13 22.44 -11.01 -14.62
N SER A 14 23.78 -10.97 -14.68
CA SER A 14 24.64 -9.96 -15.33
C SER A 14 24.45 -8.48 -14.98
N SER A 15 25.27 -8.04 -14.02
CA SER A 15 25.81 -6.68 -13.95
C SER A 15 26.86 -6.45 -15.05
N SER A 16 26.74 -5.34 -15.78
CA SER A 16 27.76 -4.86 -16.71
C SER A 16 28.88 -4.16 -15.92
N GLN A 17 30.05 -4.80 -15.85
CA GLN A 17 31.29 -4.22 -15.34
C GLN A 17 31.77 -3.09 -16.26
N ILE A 18 31.93 -1.90 -15.69
CA ILE A 18 32.69 -0.79 -16.29
C ILE A 18 34.17 -1.05 -16.01
N LYS A 19 34.96 -1.20 -17.07
CA LYS A 19 36.42 -1.21 -17.03
C LYS A 19 36.93 0.19 -16.67
N SER A 20 37.67 0.29 -15.58
CA SER A 20 38.50 1.45 -15.25
C SER A 20 39.92 1.21 -15.77
N ASP A 21 40.26 1.80 -16.91
CA ASP A 21 41.65 1.94 -17.31
C ASP A 21 42.23 3.20 -16.66
N GLY A 22 43.24 2.98 -15.82
CA GLY A 22 44.06 4.03 -15.24
C GLY A 22 45.05 4.56 -16.26
N LEU A 23 45.30 5.87 -16.22
CA LEU A 23 46.51 6.45 -16.81
C LEU A 23 47.14 7.47 -15.87
N ASN A 24 48.45 7.31 -15.80
CA ASN A 24 49.45 7.93 -14.95
C ASN A 24 49.52 9.45 -15.00
N MET A 25 49.86 9.97 -13.82
CA MET A 25 50.80 11.07 -13.54
C MET A 25 51.83 11.33 -14.65
N ASN A 26 52.01 12.60 -15.00
CA ASN A 26 53.33 13.17 -15.24
C ASN A 26 53.34 14.63 -14.77
N GLU A 27 54.21 14.89 -13.80
CA GLU A 27 54.77 16.19 -13.49
C GLU A 27 55.59 16.69 -14.68
N THR A 28 55.50 17.97 -15.00
CA THR A 28 56.70 18.75 -15.35
C THR A 28 56.49 20.20 -14.96
N ASP A 29 57.50 20.66 -14.24
CA ASP A 29 57.74 21.99 -13.71
C ASP A 29 58.16 22.97 -14.83
N GLY A 30 58.03 24.28 -14.58
CA GLY A 30 58.83 25.29 -15.28
C GLY A 30 58.10 26.53 -15.83
N GLY A 31 58.22 27.64 -15.10
CA GLY A 31 58.84 28.84 -15.69
C GLY A 31 57.97 30.04 -16.12
N THR A 32 58.01 31.07 -15.27
CA THR A 32 58.18 32.51 -15.59
C THR A 32 57.12 33.29 -16.39
N GLY A 33 56.55 34.29 -15.70
CA GLY A 33 56.70 35.69 -16.10
C GLY A 33 55.60 36.30 -16.97
N GLY A 34 54.80 37.22 -16.38
CA GLY A 34 53.93 38.09 -17.17
C GLY A 34 53.02 38.98 -16.34
N ARG A 35 53.53 40.14 -15.93
CA ARG A 35 52.71 41.27 -15.43
C ARG A 35 51.76 41.72 -16.54
N GLY A 36 50.47 41.79 -16.26
CA GLY A 36 49.47 42.35 -17.15
C GLY A 36 48.21 42.75 -16.41
N ALA A 37 48.18 43.97 -15.91
CA ALA A 37 46.97 44.61 -15.41
C ALA A 37 45.93 44.70 -16.53
N ARG A 38 44.66 44.36 -16.26
CA ARG A 38 43.48 45.19 -16.57
C ARG A 38 42.14 44.50 -16.26
N ARG A 39 41.31 45.28 -15.57
CA ARG A 39 39.85 45.42 -15.73
C ARG A 39 38.96 44.22 -15.38
N SER A 40 38.46 44.28 -14.14
CA SER A 40 37.03 44.38 -13.83
C SER A 40 36.05 43.97 -14.95
N GLY A 41 35.60 42.72 -14.92
CA GLY A 41 34.51 42.18 -15.74
C GLY A 41 33.28 41.83 -14.91
N ARG A 42 32.76 42.78 -14.12
CA ARG A 42 31.41 42.69 -13.51
C ARG A 42 30.40 43.20 -14.54
N GLY A 43 29.94 42.36 -15.47
CA GLY A 43 29.04 42.85 -16.52
C GLY A 43 28.35 41.86 -17.45
N SER A 44 28.36 40.55 -17.20
CA SER A 44 27.82 39.56 -18.17
C SER A 44 26.47 38.93 -17.79
N LYS A 45 26.05 38.96 -16.51
CA LYS A 45 24.85 38.22 -16.05
C LYS A 45 23.51 38.95 -16.26
N LEU A 46 23.51 40.28 -16.37
CA LEU A 46 22.29 41.04 -16.68
C LEU A 46 21.84 40.78 -18.13
N LEU A 47 22.79 40.55 -19.05
CA LEU A 47 22.50 40.36 -20.47
C LEU A 47 21.84 39.01 -20.78
N SER A 48 22.20 37.92 -20.08
CA SER A 48 21.52 36.63 -20.29
C SER A 48 20.07 36.66 -19.77
N LYS A 49 19.82 37.27 -18.59
CA LYS A 49 18.45 37.47 -18.08
C LYS A 49 17.59 38.36 -18.99
N LEU A 50 18.16 39.44 -19.54
CA LEU A 50 17.47 40.30 -20.52
C LEU A 50 17.19 39.59 -21.86
N ARG A 51 18.04 38.64 -22.27
CA ARG A 51 17.83 37.84 -23.49
C ARG A 51 16.67 36.87 -23.36
N VAL A 52 16.55 36.19 -22.21
CA VAL A 52 15.41 35.31 -21.89
C VAL A 52 14.09 36.09 -21.81
N GLN A 53 14.13 37.31 -21.26
CA GLN A 53 12.96 38.19 -21.15
C GLN A 53 12.44 38.66 -22.52
N SER A 54 13.33 38.97 -23.47
CA SER A 54 12.95 39.41 -24.81
C SER A 54 12.56 38.26 -25.75
N SER A 55 13.06 37.04 -25.51
CA SER A 55 12.62 35.85 -26.24
C SER A 55 11.22 35.39 -25.83
N TRP A 56 10.88 35.44 -24.54
CA TRP A 56 9.58 34.97 -24.03
C TRP A 56 8.39 35.79 -24.55
N LEU A 57 8.52 37.12 -24.58
CA LEU A 57 7.50 38.01 -25.17
C LEU A 57 7.30 37.77 -26.68
N LYS A 58 8.27 37.14 -27.36
CA LYS A 58 8.21 36.80 -28.79
C LYS A 58 7.83 35.35 -29.07
N SER A 59 8.02 34.42 -28.13
CA SER A 59 7.64 33.01 -28.25
C SER A 59 6.28 32.68 -27.63
N SER A 60 5.69 33.58 -26.84
CA SER A 60 4.29 33.48 -26.40
C SER A 60 3.27 33.54 -27.56
N THR A 61 3.71 33.88 -28.77
CA THR A 61 2.95 33.84 -30.03
C THR A 61 3.00 32.51 -30.77
N GLN A 62 3.78 31.52 -30.32
CA GLN A 62 3.78 30.19 -30.93
C GLN A 62 2.64 29.31 -30.36
N LYS A 63 1.68 29.04 -31.25
CA LYS A 63 0.40 28.31 -31.14
C LYS A 63 0.40 26.90 -30.53
N ASN A 64 1.43 26.45 -29.80
CA ASN A 64 1.39 25.14 -29.17
C ASN A 64 0.98 25.28 -27.71
N ILE A 65 -0.34 25.30 -27.47
CA ILE A 65 -0.90 25.12 -26.13
C ILE A 65 -0.56 23.70 -25.69
N HIS A 66 0.57 23.54 -24.99
CA HIS A 66 0.92 22.27 -24.37
C HIS A 66 0.10 22.09 -23.10
N TYR A 67 -0.58 20.96 -22.98
CA TYR A 67 -1.29 20.60 -21.75
C TYR A 67 -0.30 20.52 -20.57
N PRO A 68 -0.71 20.81 -19.31
CA PRO A 68 0.20 20.83 -18.17
C PRO A 68 1.05 19.56 -18.01
N ARG A 69 0.47 18.39 -18.31
CA ARG A 69 1.19 17.10 -18.30
C ARG A 69 2.30 17.03 -19.36
N GLN A 70 2.09 17.60 -20.54
CA GLN A 70 3.10 17.64 -21.60
C GLN A 70 4.26 18.56 -21.21
N ILE A 71 3.96 19.74 -20.65
CA ILE A 71 4.98 20.66 -20.12
C ILE A 71 5.81 19.97 -19.04
N ALA A 72 5.14 19.28 -18.10
CA ALA A 72 5.82 18.56 -17.04
C ALA A 72 6.72 17.45 -17.57
N ASN A 73 6.27 16.68 -18.56
CA ASN A 73 7.09 15.64 -19.19
C ASN A 73 8.31 16.21 -19.91
N GLU A 74 8.19 17.38 -20.56
CA GLU A 74 9.32 18.06 -21.16
C GLU A 74 10.33 18.52 -20.11
N ILE A 75 9.86 19.03 -18.96
CA ILE A 75 10.73 19.36 -17.82
C ILE A 75 11.50 18.11 -17.34
N ARG A 76 10.80 16.98 -17.16
CA ARG A 76 11.42 15.70 -16.77
C ARG A 76 12.47 15.24 -17.78
N HIS A 77 12.16 15.36 -19.08
CA HIS A 77 13.08 15.00 -20.17
C HIS A 77 14.33 15.89 -20.17
N LEU A 78 14.17 17.21 -20.09
CA LEU A 78 15.29 18.17 -20.05
C LEU A 78 16.20 17.97 -18.83
N ARG A 79 15.65 17.48 -17.72
CA ARG A 79 16.40 17.15 -16.49
C ARG A 79 16.97 15.74 -16.46
N GLY A 80 16.63 14.91 -17.44
CA GLY A 80 17.07 13.52 -17.49
C GLY A 80 16.52 12.68 -16.33
N HIS A 81 15.23 12.82 -16.01
CA HIS A 81 14.59 12.05 -14.93
C HIS A 81 14.50 10.56 -15.22
N VAL A 82 14.62 10.15 -16.49
CA VAL A 82 14.64 8.75 -16.90
C VAL A 82 16.01 8.13 -16.59
N GLU A 83 17.07 8.92 -16.71
CA GLU A 83 18.46 8.51 -16.53
C GLU A 83 18.96 8.67 -15.09
N THR A 84 18.22 9.39 -14.25
CA THR A 84 18.60 9.69 -12.87
C THR A 84 17.60 9.11 -11.88
N THR A 85 18.11 8.60 -10.75
CA THR A 85 17.24 8.22 -9.63
C THR A 85 16.78 9.46 -8.89
N ILE A 86 15.64 9.34 -8.17
CA ILE A 86 15.17 10.45 -7.35
C ILE A 86 16.22 10.82 -6.30
N SER A 87 16.76 9.86 -5.55
CA SER A 87 17.80 10.15 -4.56
C SER A 87 19.04 10.83 -5.12
N GLY A 88 19.48 10.42 -6.32
CA GLY A 88 20.58 11.08 -7.02
C GLY A 88 20.33 12.57 -7.26
N ARG A 89 19.08 12.97 -7.54
CA ARG A 89 18.70 14.38 -7.71
C ARG A 89 18.62 15.15 -6.38
N HIS A 90 18.39 14.47 -5.26
CA HIS A 90 18.30 15.09 -3.94
C HIS A 90 19.66 15.26 -3.24
N LYS A 91 20.70 14.50 -3.61
CA LYS A 91 22.03 14.53 -2.97
C LYS A 91 22.65 15.93 -2.86
N ASP A 92 22.46 16.76 -3.87
CA ASP A 92 23.07 18.09 -3.93
C ASP A 92 22.16 19.21 -3.40
N TYR A 93 21.03 18.89 -2.73
CA TYR A 93 20.05 19.91 -2.30
C TYR A 93 20.69 21.08 -1.54
N GLU A 94 21.51 20.77 -0.54
CA GLU A 94 22.12 21.79 0.32
C GLU A 94 23.14 22.63 -0.45
N ALA A 95 23.91 22.00 -1.33
CA ALA A 95 24.85 22.69 -2.20
C ALA A 95 24.12 23.63 -3.17
N ILE A 96 22.97 23.21 -3.71
CA ILE A 96 22.11 24.02 -4.58
C ILE A 96 21.52 25.22 -3.81
N ARG A 97 21.09 25.00 -2.56
CA ARG A 97 20.53 26.05 -1.69
C ARG A 97 21.55 27.13 -1.36
N ILE A 98 22.75 26.75 -0.92
CA ILE A 98 23.81 27.67 -0.47
C ILE A 98 24.43 28.40 -1.66
N LYS A 99 24.73 27.68 -2.75
CA LYS A 99 25.27 28.27 -3.97
C LYS A 99 24.10 28.92 -4.70
N SER A 100 23.73 30.14 -4.30
CA SER A 100 22.69 30.95 -4.95
C SER A 100 22.91 31.15 -6.46
N THR A 101 24.08 30.75 -6.98
CA THR A 101 24.33 30.47 -8.38
C THR A 101 24.09 28.97 -8.65
N LEU A 102 22.89 28.64 -9.12
CA LEU A 102 22.62 27.37 -9.80
C LEU A 102 23.77 27.11 -10.78
N SER A 103 24.51 26.00 -10.59
CA SER A 103 25.47 25.53 -11.60
C SER A 103 24.74 25.53 -12.94
N PRO A 104 25.33 26.05 -14.04
CA PRO A 104 24.60 26.27 -15.29
C PRO A 104 24.07 24.94 -15.82
N CYS A 105 22.81 24.64 -15.49
CA CYS A 105 22.11 23.50 -16.05
C CYS A 105 22.12 23.67 -17.56
N ARG A 106 22.54 22.62 -18.28
CA ARG A 106 22.35 22.57 -19.72
C ARG A 106 20.87 22.78 -19.99
N ASN A 107 20.52 23.70 -20.88
CA ASN A 107 19.15 24.10 -21.21
C ASN A 107 18.37 24.90 -20.16
N TYR A 108 19.04 25.61 -19.24
CA TYR A 108 18.36 26.46 -18.24
C TYR A 108 17.27 27.37 -18.82
N GLU A 109 17.52 28.04 -19.95
CA GLU A 109 16.55 28.96 -20.55
C GLU A 109 15.25 28.26 -20.98
N LYS A 110 15.35 27.07 -21.59
CA LYS A 110 14.20 26.25 -21.97
C LYS A 110 13.44 25.79 -20.73
N LEU A 111 14.19 25.29 -19.74
CA LEU A 111 13.63 24.80 -18.48
C LEU A 111 12.87 25.90 -17.73
N PHE A 112 13.47 27.08 -17.59
CA PHE A 112 12.83 28.26 -17.01
C PHE A 112 11.56 28.62 -17.77
N SER A 113 11.58 28.62 -19.10
CA SER A 113 10.38 28.89 -19.91
C SER A 113 9.26 27.88 -19.65
N HIS A 114 9.56 26.58 -19.57
CA HIS A 114 8.57 25.56 -19.28
C HIS A 114 8.02 25.68 -17.85
N CYS A 115 8.89 25.91 -16.86
CA CYS A 115 8.49 26.14 -15.48
C CYS A 115 7.60 27.37 -15.33
N MET A 116 7.97 28.48 -15.99
CA MET A 116 7.18 29.71 -16.03
C MET A 116 5.81 29.49 -16.65
N ASN A 117 5.73 28.75 -17.75
CA ASN A 117 4.46 28.41 -18.39
C ASN A 117 3.57 27.56 -17.46
N LEU A 118 4.14 26.57 -16.78
CA LEU A 118 3.40 25.71 -15.86
C LEU A 118 2.87 26.51 -14.66
N ILE A 119 3.69 27.36 -14.03
CA ILE A 119 3.25 28.26 -12.96
C ILE A 119 2.16 29.19 -13.48
N THR A 120 2.35 29.79 -14.65
CA THR A 120 1.36 30.71 -15.23
C THR A 120 0.00 30.03 -15.43
N ILE A 121 -0.02 28.76 -15.87
CA ILE A 121 -1.27 27.99 -15.97
C ILE A 121 -1.84 27.71 -14.57
N ALA A 122 -1.01 27.33 -13.60
CA ALA A 122 -1.43 27.07 -12.22
C ALA A 122 -1.96 28.33 -11.49
N SER A 123 -1.56 29.53 -11.93
CA SER A 123 -2.05 30.83 -11.43
C SER A 123 -3.40 31.25 -11.99
N ARG A 124 -3.84 30.68 -13.12
CA ARG A 124 -5.08 31.10 -13.78
C ARG A 124 -6.29 30.61 -13.00
N ALA A 125 -7.34 31.41 -12.95
CA ALA A 125 -8.55 31.08 -12.20
C ALA A 125 -9.42 30.04 -12.92
N SER A 126 -9.64 28.92 -12.23
CA SER A 126 -10.79 27.99 -12.28
C SER A 126 -11.02 27.23 -13.60
N ASN A 127 -10.07 26.41 -14.01
CA ASN A 127 -10.33 25.33 -14.97
C ASN A 127 -9.69 24.00 -14.52
N SER A 128 -10.07 22.89 -15.15
CA SER A 128 -9.49 21.56 -14.90
C SER A 128 -7.97 21.50 -15.15
N GLU A 129 -7.47 22.38 -16.03
CA GLU A 129 -6.06 22.53 -16.33
C GLU A 129 -5.28 23.15 -15.15
N GLU A 130 -5.85 24.12 -14.42
CA GLU A 130 -5.26 24.70 -13.21
C GLU A 130 -4.96 23.61 -12.18
N LYS A 131 -5.95 22.75 -11.91
CA LYS A 131 -5.80 21.63 -10.97
C LYS A 131 -4.68 20.70 -11.42
N THR A 132 -4.69 20.31 -12.69
CA THR A 132 -3.67 19.43 -13.27
C THR A 132 -2.28 20.08 -13.23
N ALA A 133 -2.17 21.39 -13.49
CA ALA A 133 -0.92 22.13 -13.43
C ALA A 133 -0.37 22.21 -12.01
N LYS A 134 -1.22 22.44 -11.00
CA LYS A 134 -0.82 22.42 -9.58
C LYS A 134 -0.32 21.05 -9.14
N GLU A 135 -1.00 19.98 -9.53
CA GLU A 135 -0.56 18.61 -9.26
C GLU A 135 0.81 18.33 -9.89
N GLN A 136 1.01 18.69 -11.17
CA GLN A 136 2.30 18.49 -11.84
C GLN A 136 3.41 19.38 -11.25
N PHE A 137 3.08 20.62 -10.90
CA PHE A 137 3.98 21.55 -10.24
C PHE A 137 4.51 20.97 -8.92
N LEU A 138 3.62 20.45 -8.07
CA LEU A 138 3.99 19.87 -6.78
C LEU A 138 4.87 18.62 -6.97
N LYS A 139 4.46 17.71 -7.85
CA LYS A 139 5.22 16.50 -8.18
C LYS A 139 6.63 16.82 -8.65
N LEU A 140 6.78 17.75 -9.58
CA LEU A 140 8.10 18.17 -10.08
C LEU A 140 8.98 18.79 -8.98
N SER A 141 8.39 19.59 -8.10
CA SER A 141 9.12 20.23 -6.98
C SER A 141 9.66 19.20 -6.00
N VAL A 142 8.92 18.11 -5.82
CA VAL A 142 9.26 16.99 -4.94
C VAL A 142 10.23 16.01 -5.59
N GLU A 143 10.06 15.72 -6.89
CA GLU A 143 10.89 14.78 -7.66
C GLU A 143 12.30 15.30 -7.97
N ASP A 144 12.48 16.63 -8.05
CA ASP A 144 13.74 17.28 -8.39
C ASP A 144 13.85 18.66 -7.72
N PRO A 145 14.67 18.78 -6.66
CA PRO A 145 14.75 20.04 -5.95
C PRO A 145 15.33 21.21 -6.74
N TYR A 146 16.11 20.91 -7.79
CA TYR A 146 16.57 21.96 -8.70
C TYR A 146 15.38 22.65 -9.38
N ILE A 147 14.33 21.90 -9.72
CA ILE A 147 13.10 22.44 -10.31
C ILE A 147 12.32 23.28 -9.30
N TYR A 148 12.27 22.88 -8.03
CA TYR A 148 11.70 23.71 -6.96
C TYR A 148 12.35 25.10 -6.91
N PHE A 149 13.69 25.21 -6.95
CA PHE A 149 14.38 26.50 -6.97
C PHE A 149 14.09 27.32 -8.24
N ILE A 150 13.95 26.69 -9.40
CA ILE A 150 13.53 27.40 -10.62
C ILE A 150 12.11 27.93 -10.46
N PHE A 151 11.20 27.16 -9.87
CA PHE A 151 9.84 27.61 -9.62
C PHE A 151 9.80 28.83 -8.69
N GLN A 152 10.64 28.87 -7.65
CA GLN A 152 10.82 30.07 -6.83
C GLN A 152 11.33 31.26 -7.64
N GLU A 153 12.27 31.06 -8.57
CA GLU A 153 12.75 32.13 -9.45
C GLU A 153 11.66 32.63 -10.40
N CYS A 154 10.92 31.73 -11.06
CA CYS A 154 9.78 32.07 -11.92
C CYS A 154 8.72 32.85 -11.15
N ARG A 155 8.41 32.44 -9.91
CA ARG A 155 7.45 33.14 -9.06
C ARG A 155 7.89 34.58 -8.77
N ARG A 156 9.15 34.77 -8.35
CA ARG A 156 9.71 36.11 -8.08
C ARG A 156 9.64 37.01 -9.32
N ASP A 157 9.90 36.44 -10.50
CA ASP A 157 9.76 37.15 -11.78
C ASP A 157 8.30 37.58 -12.05
N ILE A 158 7.31 36.70 -11.83
CA ILE A 158 5.88 37.03 -11.96
C ILE A 158 5.47 38.13 -10.99
N GLN A 159 5.85 38.02 -9.71
CA GLN A 159 5.51 38.99 -8.67
C GLN A 159 6.11 40.36 -8.96
N SER A 160 7.33 40.42 -9.49
CA SER A 160 7.95 41.70 -9.88
C SER A 160 7.21 42.42 -11.03
N LYS A 161 6.42 41.68 -11.82
CA LYS A 161 5.76 42.18 -13.05
C LYS A 161 4.26 42.40 -12.90
N THR A 162 3.62 41.87 -11.85
CA THR A 162 2.16 41.82 -11.73
C THR A 162 1.72 42.40 -10.38
N PRO A 163 0.72 43.29 -10.33
CA PRO A 163 0.26 43.89 -9.08
C PRO A 163 -0.36 42.85 -8.11
N PRO A 164 -0.33 43.11 -6.78
CA PRO A 164 -0.56 42.12 -5.72
C PRO A 164 -1.89 41.33 -5.69
N PRO A 165 -3.07 41.85 -6.11
CA PRO A 165 -4.32 41.16 -5.76
C PRO A 165 -4.63 39.87 -6.54
N GLN A 166 -3.86 39.51 -7.58
CA GLN A 166 -4.16 38.34 -8.44
C GLN A 166 -3.34 37.06 -8.13
N ILE A 167 -2.36 37.09 -7.21
CA ILE A 167 -1.39 35.97 -7.02
C ILE A 167 -1.58 35.21 -5.68
N SER A 168 -2.69 35.44 -4.96
CA SER A 168 -2.90 34.93 -3.58
C SER A 168 -2.75 33.42 -3.37
N ARG A 169 -2.86 32.59 -4.42
CA ARG A 169 -2.75 31.13 -4.31
C ARG A 169 -1.33 30.56 -4.45
N LEU A 170 -0.37 31.30 -5.00
CA LEU A 170 1.03 30.88 -5.12
C LEU A 170 1.94 31.54 -4.08
N GLU A 171 1.36 32.33 -3.18
CA GLU A 171 2.07 33.22 -2.24
C GLU A 171 2.98 32.50 -1.23
N LYS A 172 2.98 31.18 -1.18
CA LYS A 172 3.60 30.46 -0.06
C LYS A 172 4.81 29.57 -0.43
N LEU A 173 5.27 29.56 -1.68
CA LEU A 173 6.41 28.71 -2.11
C LEU A 173 7.78 29.12 -1.55
N ASP A 174 7.91 30.38 -1.18
CA ASP A 174 9.14 30.96 -0.59
C ASP A 174 9.05 31.06 0.94
N ALA A 175 7.95 30.60 1.55
CA ALA A 175 7.82 30.57 3.00
C ALA A 175 8.93 29.71 3.60
N GLU A 176 9.51 30.17 4.71
CA GLU A 176 10.59 29.48 5.40
C GLU A 176 10.20 28.04 5.74
N ASP A 177 8.98 27.83 6.24
CA ASP A 177 8.44 26.51 6.53
C ASP A 177 8.45 25.57 5.32
N VAL A 178 8.12 26.06 4.13
CA VAL A 178 8.12 25.25 2.89
C VAL A 178 9.54 24.85 2.51
N GLN A 179 10.51 25.76 2.64
CA GLN A 179 11.91 25.46 2.39
C GLN A 179 12.45 24.43 3.38
N ILE A 180 12.02 24.50 4.65
CA ILE A 180 12.36 23.52 5.68
C ILE A 180 11.78 22.15 5.31
N ILE A 181 10.51 22.06 4.89
CA ILE A 181 9.90 20.81 4.44
C ILE A 181 10.73 20.18 3.30
N HIS A 182 11.02 20.95 2.25
CA HIS A 182 11.82 20.46 1.11
C HIS A 182 13.23 20.03 1.54
N LEU A 183 13.88 20.75 2.45
CA LEU A 183 15.20 20.40 2.98
C LEU A 183 15.16 19.07 3.75
N THR A 184 14.26 18.96 4.72
CA THR A 184 14.15 17.79 5.61
C THR A 184 13.85 16.53 4.81
N TRP A 185 12.89 16.58 3.89
CA TRP A 185 12.57 15.45 3.03
C TRP A 185 13.68 15.14 2.01
N SER A 186 14.34 16.16 1.46
CA SER A 186 15.46 15.95 0.53
C SER A 186 16.64 15.26 1.21
N LYS A 187 16.93 15.58 2.48
CA LYS A 187 17.97 14.88 3.24
C LYS A 187 17.66 13.39 3.39
N LEU A 188 16.44 13.05 3.80
CA LEU A 188 16.00 11.65 3.92
C LEU A 188 16.12 10.89 2.59
N ILE A 189 15.66 11.50 1.49
CA ILE A 189 15.66 10.89 0.15
C ILE A 189 17.06 10.83 -0.45
N ALA A 190 17.93 11.79 -0.19
CA ALA A 190 19.31 11.80 -0.66
C ALA A 190 20.13 10.68 -0.02
N ASN A 191 20.00 10.54 1.29
CA ASN A 191 20.87 9.68 2.11
C ASN A 191 20.34 8.26 2.23
N HIS A 192 19.05 8.03 1.93
CA HIS A 192 18.35 6.76 2.19
C HIS A 192 18.46 6.32 3.66
N SER A 193 18.62 7.28 4.58
CA SER A 193 18.77 7.01 6.00
C SER A 193 18.20 8.18 6.80
N PHE A 194 17.71 7.88 8.01
CA PHE A 194 17.35 8.91 8.97
C PHE A 194 18.58 9.47 9.70
N ARG A 195 19.76 8.90 9.46
CA ARG A 195 21.03 9.35 10.01
C ARG A 195 21.62 10.43 9.11
N SER A 196 22.18 11.49 9.68
CA SER A 196 23.02 12.40 8.92
C SER A 196 24.36 11.71 8.59
N ASP A 197 25.07 12.21 7.58
CA ASP A 197 26.39 11.69 7.22
C ASP A 197 27.40 11.89 8.37
N GLY A 198 27.57 10.87 9.21
CA GLY A 198 28.51 10.86 10.34
C GLY A 198 28.13 9.85 11.43
N ASP A 199 29.03 9.63 12.41
CA ASP A 199 28.74 8.92 13.67
C ASP A 199 27.90 9.82 14.61
N GLU A 200 26.83 10.40 14.08
CA GLU A 200 25.92 11.24 14.85
C GLU A 200 25.18 10.39 15.90
N PRO A 201 25.03 10.88 17.14
CA PRO A 201 24.33 10.17 18.19
C PRO A 201 22.86 9.88 17.82
N ILE A 202 22.33 8.76 18.31
CA ILE A 202 20.94 8.28 18.10
C ILE A 202 19.87 9.37 18.34
N SER A 203 20.15 10.36 19.19
CA SER A 203 19.28 11.51 19.44
C SER A 203 18.98 12.35 18.19
N GLU A 204 19.95 12.50 17.29
CA GLU A 204 19.80 13.30 16.06
C GLU A 204 18.98 12.56 15.00
N THR A 205 19.10 11.22 14.93
CA THR A 205 18.27 10.38 14.05
C THR A 205 16.78 10.46 14.40
N ARG A 206 16.45 10.40 15.70
CA ARG A 206 15.06 10.59 16.16
C ARG A 206 14.57 12.01 15.90
N SER A 207 15.44 13.00 16.07
CA SER A 207 15.13 14.40 15.75
C SER A 207 14.68 14.57 14.30
N LEU A 208 15.34 13.91 13.33
CA LEU A 208 14.91 13.98 11.93
C LEU A 208 13.53 13.34 11.71
N CYS A 209 13.25 12.20 12.33
CA CYS A 209 11.93 11.56 12.21
C CYS A 209 10.82 12.44 12.79
N GLU A 210 11.02 13.07 13.95
CA GLU A 210 10.04 13.99 14.54
C GLU A 210 9.87 15.25 13.67
N ALA A 211 10.96 15.83 13.16
CA ALA A 211 10.90 16.95 12.23
C ALA A 211 10.11 16.61 10.95
N LEU A 212 10.22 15.38 10.44
CA LEU A 212 9.42 14.89 9.31
C LEU A 212 7.94 14.72 9.68
N LYS A 213 7.62 14.22 10.87
CA LYS A 213 6.23 14.13 11.35
C LYS A 213 5.57 15.50 11.42
N ASP A 214 6.29 16.49 11.96
CA ASP A 214 5.81 17.86 12.07
C ASP A 214 5.42 18.46 10.70
N THR A 215 6.07 18.03 9.61
CA THR A 215 5.73 18.50 8.26
C THR A 215 4.31 18.13 7.80
N PHE A 216 3.68 17.09 8.36
CA PHE A 216 2.28 16.73 8.07
C PHE A 216 1.28 17.61 8.83
N SER A 217 1.72 18.24 9.91
CA SER A 217 0.91 19.08 10.79
C SER A 217 0.93 20.56 10.40
N VAL A 218 1.74 20.96 9.40
CA VAL A 218 1.80 22.35 8.94
C VAL A 218 0.49 22.72 8.24
N ASP A 219 -0.36 23.51 8.92
CA ASP A 219 -1.68 23.93 8.43
C ASP A 219 -1.65 24.58 7.05
N ASN A 220 -0.55 25.25 6.72
CA ASN A 220 -0.39 25.97 5.47
C ASN A 220 -0.04 25.06 4.27
N HIS A 221 0.65 23.92 4.48
CA HIS A 221 1.27 23.10 3.42
C HIS A 221 1.27 21.58 3.63
N PRO A 222 0.19 20.97 4.16
CA PRO A 222 0.20 19.55 4.53
C PRO A 222 0.39 18.61 3.32
N TYR A 223 0.13 19.09 2.10
CA TYR A 223 0.22 18.31 0.87
C TYR A 223 1.66 18.05 0.41
N ILE A 224 2.65 18.89 0.74
CA ILE A 224 4.03 18.71 0.23
C ILE A 224 4.65 17.45 0.82
N ALA A 225 4.51 17.24 2.13
CA ALA A 225 4.97 16.03 2.81
C ALA A 225 4.30 14.77 2.24
N GLY A 226 3.00 14.85 1.93
CA GLY A 226 2.25 13.76 1.31
C GLY A 226 2.76 13.37 -0.09
N GLU A 227 3.30 14.30 -0.86
CA GLU A 227 3.91 14.01 -2.18
C GLU A 227 5.30 13.38 -2.02
N TYR A 228 6.05 13.71 -0.96
CA TYR A 228 7.35 13.12 -0.68
C TYR A 228 7.28 11.67 -0.18
N LEU A 229 6.26 11.36 0.63
CA LEU A 229 6.13 10.08 1.30
C LEU A 229 6.16 8.85 0.37
N PRO A 230 5.46 8.82 -0.79
CA PRO A 230 5.56 7.71 -1.74
C PRO A 230 7.00 7.44 -2.19
N HIS A 231 7.81 8.48 -2.37
CA HIS A 231 9.20 8.33 -2.77
C HIS A 231 10.04 7.69 -1.68
N ALA A 232 9.87 8.13 -0.42
CA ALA A 232 10.49 7.46 0.72
C ALA A 232 10.03 5.99 0.80
N MET A 233 8.74 5.70 0.64
CA MET A 233 8.23 4.32 0.66
C MET A 233 8.82 3.41 -0.43
N ALA A 234 9.26 3.98 -1.56
CA ALA A 234 9.91 3.23 -2.63
C ALA A 234 11.38 2.89 -2.33
N LEU A 235 12.04 3.62 -1.43
CA LEU A 235 13.44 3.40 -1.08
C LEU A 235 13.61 2.14 -0.20
N GLU A 236 14.77 1.50 -0.31
CA GLU A 236 15.13 0.36 0.51
C GLU A 236 15.70 0.84 1.85
N TYR A 237 14.96 0.62 2.93
CA TYR A 237 15.40 0.89 4.30
C TYR A 237 15.58 -0.42 5.06
N GLN A 238 16.54 -0.43 5.98
CA GLN A 238 16.86 -1.60 6.80
C GLN A 238 16.98 -1.21 8.27
N ASN A 239 16.84 -2.20 9.16
CA ASN A 239 17.09 -2.05 10.60
C ASN A 239 16.32 -0.88 11.24
N GLU A 240 17.02 0.01 11.95
CA GLU A 240 16.46 1.16 12.64
C GLU A 240 15.78 2.16 11.69
N ASP A 241 16.34 2.38 10.49
CA ASP A 241 15.72 3.29 9.52
C ASP A 241 14.36 2.78 9.03
N LEU A 242 14.19 1.45 8.91
CA LEU A 242 12.90 0.85 8.57
C LEU A 242 11.87 1.07 9.69
N GLU A 243 12.31 1.00 10.95
CA GLU A 243 11.45 1.25 12.12
C GLU A 243 11.06 2.72 12.23
N LEU A 244 11.96 3.66 11.91
CA LEU A 244 11.65 5.09 11.85
C LEU A 244 10.70 5.40 10.69
N LEU A 245 10.88 4.78 9.52
CA LEU A 245 9.93 4.89 8.42
C LEU A 245 8.54 4.36 8.81
N ARG A 246 8.48 3.26 9.58
CA ARG A 246 7.22 2.72 10.12
C ARG A 246 6.53 3.74 11.03
N GLN A 247 7.26 4.39 11.93
CA GLN A 247 6.71 5.42 12.81
C GLN A 247 6.20 6.64 12.02
N LEU A 248 6.95 7.07 11.00
CA LEU A 248 6.54 8.17 10.11
C LEU A 248 5.25 7.82 9.35
N TRP A 249 5.16 6.58 8.85
CA TRP A 249 3.97 6.06 8.20
C TRP A 249 2.77 6.01 9.13
N ASP A 250 2.95 5.49 10.34
CA ASP A 250 1.87 5.41 11.32
C ASP A 250 1.32 6.80 11.67
N HIS A 251 2.21 7.79 11.83
CA HIS A 251 1.82 9.18 12.04
C HIS A 251 1.04 9.75 10.84
N PHE A 252 1.51 9.51 9.61
CA PHE A 252 0.78 9.93 8.41
C PHE A 252 -0.64 9.35 8.36
N LEU A 253 -0.81 8.07 8.70
CA LEU A 253 -2.13 7.44 8.75
C LEU A 253 -3.03 8.08 9.83
N ASP A 254 -2.48 8.48 10.98
CA ASP A 254 -3.23 9.24 11.99
C ASP A 254 -3.67 10.60 11.44
N CYS A 255 -2.77 11.31 10.75
CA CYS A 255 -3.11 12.57 10.09
C CYS A 255 -4.23 12.39 9.07
N VAL A 256 -4.19 11.34 8.24
CA VAL A 256 -5.23 11.03 7.25
C VAL A 256 -6.60 10.86 7.92
N THR A 257 -6.65 10.18 9.07
CA THR A 257 -7.91 10.03 9.81
C THR A 257 -8.40 11.32 10.46
N ALA A 258 -7.49 12.19 10.89
CA ALA A 258 -7.84 13.47 11.50
C ALA A 258 -8.26 14.54 10.47
N ARG A 259 -7.79 14.42 9.22
CA ARG A 259 -7.93 15.44 8.16
C ARG A 259 -8.58 14.87 6.90
N SER A 260 -9.85 14.47 7.02
CA SER A 260 -10.65 14.00 5.87
C SER A 260 -10.88 15.07 4.80
N ASP A 261 -10.60 16.34 5.10
CA ASP A 261 -10.74 17.51 4.23
C ASP A 261 -9.61 17.66 3.19
N LEU A 262 -8.63 16.75 3.13
CA LEU A 262 -7.48 16.82 2.22
C LEU A 262 -7.52 15.76 1.10
N PRO A 263 -8.18 16.03 -0.05
CA PRO A 263 -8.29 15.11 -1.19
C PRO A 263 -7.00 14.77 -1.93
N LEU A 264 -5.86 15.39 -1.61
CA LEU A 264 -4.58 15.16 -2.30
C LEU A 264 -3.81 13.96 -1.72
N TRP A 265 -3.99 13.67 -0.42
CA TRP A 265 -3.29 12.57 0.23
C TRP A 265 -3.72 11.19 -0.26
N ILE A 266 -4.95 11.07 -0.75
CA ILE A 266 -5.52 9.82 -1.23
C ILE A 266 -4.75 9.23 -2.43
N ASP A 267 -4.39 10.04 -3.42
CA ASP A 267 -3.71 9.58 -4.63
C ASP A 267 -2.30 9.08 -4.28
N ASN A 268 -1.65 9.76 -3.32
CA ASN A 268 -0.35 9.38 -2.80
C ASN A 268 -0.42 8.15 -1.89
N MET A 269 -1.55 7.92 -1.20
CA MET A 269 -1.73 6.75 -0.37
C MET A 269 -1.79 5.47 -1.22
N ASP A 270 -2.53 5.45 -2.33
CA ASP A 270 -2.57 4.29 -3.24
C ASP A 270 -1.17 3.96 -3.76
N LEU A 271 -0.39 5.00 -4.09
CA LEU A 271 1.00 4.87 -4.51
C LEU A 271 1.92 4.39 -3.38
N CYS A 272 1.74 4.85 -2.14
CA CYS A 272 2.48 4.36 -0.97
C CYS A 272 2.29 2.86 -0.79
N PHE A 273 1.04 2.37 -0.82
CA PHE A 273 0.76 0.93 -0.73
C PHE A 273 1.40 0.15 -1.89
N LYS A 274 1.34 0.68 -3.11
CA LYS A 274 2.04 0.08 -4.25
C LYS A 274 3.54 -0.02 -4.04
N ASN A 275 4.15 1.02 -3.48
CA ASN A 275 5.58 1.05 -3.18
C ASN A 275 5.94 0.11 -2.02
N ILE A 276 5.09 -0.03 -1.00
CA ILE A 276 5.24 -1.02 0.09
C ILE A 276 5.29 -2.44 -0.47
N ILE A 277 4.34 -2.82 -1.34
CA ILE A 277 4.32 -4.16 -1.95
C ILE A 277 5.53 -4.37 -2.87
N SER A 278 5.78 -3.44 -3.80
CA SER A 278 6.84 -3.60 -4.80
C SER A 278 8.25 -3.58 -4.22
N SER A 279 8.46 -2.95 -3.06
CA SER A 279 9.72 -2.96 -2.33
C SER A 279 9.83 -4.09 -1.28
N ASN A 280 8.88 -5.05 -1.28
CA ASN A 280 8.84 -6.19 -0.36
C ASN A 280 8.91 -5.80 1.13
N LYS A 281 8.36 -4.64 1.49
CA LYS A 281 8.31 -4.21 2.90
C LYS A 281 7.37 -5.12 3.70
N PRO A 282 7.69 -5.43 4.98
CA PRO A 282 6.84 -6.29 5.80
C PRO A 282 5.43 -5.70 5.97
N LEU A 283 4.41 -6.40 5.47
CA LEU A 283 3.01 -5.92 5.59
C LEU A 283 2.56 -5.78 7.03
N ALA A 284 3.10 -6.58 7.95
CA ALA A 284 2.82 -6.46 9.37
C ALA A 284 3.19 -5.08 9.95
N TYR A 285 4.10 -4.34 9.30
CA TYR A 285 4.54 -3.01 9.74
C TYR A 285 3.85 -1.88 8.99
N PHE A 286 3.59 -2.05 7.69
CA PHE A 286 3.14 -0.96 6.82
C PHE A 286 1.71 -1.11 6.29
N ALA A 287 1.13 -2.30 6.37
CA ALA A 287 -0.21 -2.58 5.87
C ALA A 287 -0.95 -3.54 6.80
N SER A 288 -0.74 -3.44 8.11
CA SER A 288 -1.34 -4.35 9.07
C SER A 288 -2.87 -4.25 9.07
N PRO A 289 -3.60 -5.30 9.49
CA PRO A 289 -5.06 -5.26 9.62
C PRO A 289 -5.55 -4.07 10.46
N SER A 290 -4.84 -3.71 11.54
CA SER A 290 -5.16 -2.56 12.39
C SER A 290 -4.96 -1.22 11.70
N GLN A 291 -3.92 -1.08 10.87
CA GLN A 291 -3.70 0.14 10.09
C GLN A 291 -4.80 0.33 9.04
N LEU A 292 -5.20 -0.74 8.35
CA LEU A 292 -6.31 -0.69 7.38
C LEU A 292 -7.67 -0.48 8.05
N GLU A 293 -7.89 -1.05 9.24
CA GLU A 293 -9.07 -0.74 10.07
C GLU A 293 -9.12 0.75 10.41
N ARG A 294 -7.99 1.32 10.86
CA ARG A 294 -7.87 2.74 11.25
C ARG A 294 -8.29 3.68 10.13
N ILE A 295 -7.89 3.40 8.88
CA ILE A 295 -8.16 4.26 7.71
C ILE A 295 -9.34 3.79 6.84
N ALA A 296 -10.11 2.79 7.29
CA ALA A 296 -11.11 2.13 6.44
C ALA A 296 -12.14 3.11 5.84
N ASN A 297 -12.63 4.06 6.64
CA ASN A 297 -13.62 5.04 6.18
C ASN A 297 -13.09 5.92 5.06
N TYR A 298 -11.88 6.45 5.25
CA TYR A 298 -11.24 7.30 4.27
C TYR A 298 -11.02 6.53 2.95
N LEU A 299 -10.70 5.23 3.04
CA LEU A 299 -10.59 4.37 1.86
C LEU A 299 -11.95 4.14 1.17
N VAL A 300 -13.02 3.92 1.93
CA VAL A 300 -14.38 3.72 1.38
C VAL A 300 -14.90 4.99 0.69
N GLU A 301 -14.80 6.14 1.35
CA GLU A 301 -15.24 7.45 0.84
C GLU A 301 -14.55 7.83 -0.47
N HIS A 302 -13.28 7.47 -0.62
CA HIS A 302 -12.48 7.79 -1.79
C HIS A 302 -12.12 6.59 -2.67
N SER A 303 -12.96 5.55 -2.64
CA SER A 303 -12.69 4.27 -3.31
C SER A 303 -12.35 4.35 -4.81
N SER A 304 -12.76 5.40 -5.52
CA SER A 304 -12.42 5.61 -6.93
C SER A 304 -10.96 5.99 -7.18
N LYS A 305 -10.27 6.50 -6.16
CA LYS A 305 -8.88 6.97 -6.22
C LYS A 305 -7.84 6.00 -5.66
N ILE A 306 -8.30 4.93 -5.02
CA ILE A 306 -7.44 3.89 -4.41
C ILE A 306 -7.66 2.48 -5.01
N PRO A 307 -7.67 2.34 -6.34
CA PRO A 307 -7.94 1.05 -6.96
C PRO A 307 -6.90 -0.01 -6.58
N PHE A 308 -5.63 0.35 -6.36
CA PHE A 308 -4.60 -0.62 -6.03
C PHE A 308 -4.82 -1.23 -4.64
N VAL A 309 -5.07 -0.41 -3.62
CA VAL A 309 -5.35 -0.91 -2.25
C VAL A 309 -6.55 -1.86 -2.26
N LEU A 310 -7.66 -1.43 -2.86
CA LEU A 310 -8.90 -2.21 -2.84
C LEU A 310 -8.78 -3.54 -3.59
N SER A 311 -8.10 -3.54 -4.75
CA SER A 311 -7.89 -4.77 -5.52
C SER A 311 -6.85 -5.71 -4.90
N THR A 312 -5.82 -5.17 -4.26
CA THR A 312 -4.73 -5.95 -3.66
C THR A 312 -5.16 -6.66 -2.39
N PHE A 313 -5.83 -5.95 -1.48
CA PHE A 313 -6.15 -6.46 -0.14
C PHE A 313 -7.57 -7.04 -0.05
N PHE A 314 -8.50 -6.62 -0.90
CA PHE A 314 -9.91 -6.96 -0.76
C PHE A 314 -10.55 -7.51 -2.03
N SER A 315 -9.76 -7.92 -3.03
CA SER A 315 -10.31 -8.61 -4.20
C SER A 315 -11.11 -9.85 -3.80
N ALA A 316 -12.24 -10.04 -4.47
CA ALA A 316 -12.96 -11.30 -4.37
C ALA A 316 -12.10 -12.43 -4.95
N PRO A 317 -11.91 -13.54 -4.23
CA PRO A 317 -11.19 -14.68 -4.77
C PRO A 317 -12.04 -15.36 -5.86
N ASN A 318 -11.36 -16.09 -6.74
CA ASN A 318 -11.99 -16.96 -7.73
C ASN A 318 -11.97 -18.41 -7.25
N PHE A 319 -12.88 -19.23 -7.77
CA PHE A 319 -12.82 -20.67 -7.61
C PHE A 319 -12.07 -21.31 -8.76
N GLU A 320 -11.07 -22.13 -8.44
CA GLU A 320 -10.49 -23.10 -9.36
C GLU A 320 -11.07 -24.48 -9.07
N TYR A 321 -11.49 -25.15 -10.14
CA TYR A 321 -12.12 -26.46 -10.10
C TYR A 321 -11.14 -27.51 -10.63
N HIS A 322 -10.86 -28.52 -9.81
CA HIS A 322 -10.13 -29.72 -10.19
C HIS A 322 -11.06 -30.70 -10.88
N ASP A 323 -10.49 -31.53 -11.75
CA ASP A 323 -11.20 -32.61 -12.43
C ASP A 323 -11.92 -33.50 -11.42
N THR A 324 -13.26 -33.52 -11.52
CA THR A 324 -14.17 -34.22 -10.61
C THR A 324 -13.93 -35.73 -10.63
N ALA A 325 -13.36 -36.27 -11.71
CA ALA A 325 -13.00 -37.69 -11.81
C ALA A 325 -11.93 -38.12 -10.79
N ASN A 326 -11.04 -37.20 -10.41
CA ASN A 326 -9.93 -37.48 -9.49
C ASN A 326 -10.10 -36.81 -8.12
N ALA A 327 -10.95 -35.79 -8.02
CA ALA A 327 -11.26 -35.07 -6.79
C ALA A 327 -12.74 -34.63 -6.78
N PRO A 328 -13.68 -35.44 -6.25
CA PRO A 328 -15.12 -35.13 -6.28
C PRO A 328 -15.51 -33.85 -5.51
N TYR A 329 -14.58 -33.27 -4.77
CA TYR A 329 -14.73 -32.01 -4.04
C TYR A 329 -13.73 -30.94 -4.50
N GLY A 330 -13.37 -30.97 -5.78
CA GLY A 330 -12.21 -30.29 -6.35
C GLY A 330 -12.23 -28.75 -6.38
N ALA A 331 -12.99 -28.03 -5.55
CA ALA A 331 -12.93 -26.57 -5.55
C ALA A 331 -11.87 -26.05 -4.57
N LYS A 332 -11.08 -25.07 -4.99
CA LYS A 332 -10.20 -24.27 -4.14
C LYS A 332 -10.36 -22.77 -4.43
N LEU A 333 -10.12 -21.93 -3.43
CA LEU A 333 -10.05 -20.48 -3.63
C LEU A 333 -8.67 -20.06 -4.12
N VAL A 334 -8.68 -19.17 -5.11
CA VAL A 334 -7.49 -18.55 -5.66
C VAL A 334 -7.61 -17.03 -5.58
N TYR A 335 -6.59 -16.43 -4.99
CA TYR A 335 -6.50 -15.01 -4.78
C TYR A 335 -5.64 -14.36 -5.86
N SER A 336 -6.17 -13.34 -6.52
CA SER A 336 -5.42 -12.51 -7.47
C SER A 336 -4.71 -11.38 -6.73
N SER A 337 -3.83 -11.72 -5.78
CA SER A 337 -3.07 -10.75 -4.99
C SER A 337 -1.58 -10.85 -5.31
N PRO A 338 -0.85 -9.73 -5.44
CA PRO A 338 0.61 -9.72 -5.57
C PRO A 338 1.34 -10.09 -4.27
N ILE A 339 0.60 -10.34 -3.18
CA ILE A 339 1.17 -10.63 -1.87
C ILE A 339 1.45 -12.13 -1.73
N ASP A 340 2.69 -12.47 -1.39
CA ASP A 340 3.07 -13.84 -1.10
C ASP A 340 2.28 -14.42 0.08
N ASN A 341 1.88 -15.69 -0.05
CA ASN A 341 1.10 -16.42 0.95
C ASN A 341 -0.28 -15.78 1.26
N TRP A 342 -0.85 -15.01 0.33
CA TRP A 342 -2.22 -14.52 0.46
C TRP A 342 -3.22 -15.67 0.35
N ASN A 343 -3.86 -16.00 1.48
CA ASN A 343 -4.80 -17.11 1.59
C ASN A 343 -6.06 -16.66 2.34
N ILE A 344 -7.05 -17.55 2.43
CA ILE A 344 -8.35 -17.28 3.07
C ILE A 344 -8.22 -16.77 4.51
N ILE A 345 -7.21 -17.21 5.23
CA ILE A 345 -7.00 -16.80 6.62
C ILE A 345 -6.54 -15.35 6.65
N THR A 346 -5.46 -15.03 5.93
CA THR A 346 -4.92 -13.67 5.86
C THR A 346 -5.97 -12.72 5.31
N ALA A 347 -6.62 -13.07 4.18
CA ALA A 347 -7.68 -12.29 3.58
C ALA A 347 -8.85 -12.04 4.56
N SER A 348 -9.27 -13.07 5.31
CA SER A 348 -10.35 -12.91 6.30
C SER A 348 -9.98 -11.95 7.43
N ILE A 349 -8.75 -11.99 7.94
CA ILE A 349 -8.31 -11.08 9.02
C ILE A 349 -8.34 -9.64 8.52
N TYR A 350 -7.77 -9.39 7.33
CA TYR A 350 -7.73 -8.06 6.72
C TYR A 350 -9.14 -7.53 6.44
N ALA A 351 -9.97 -8.33 5.75
CA ALA A 351 -11.32 -7.93 5.41
C ALA A 351 -12.19 -7.68 6.64
N ARG A 352 -12.07 -8.51 7.70
CA ARG A 352 -12.84 -8.32 8.94
C ARG A 352 -12.39 -7.09 9.72
N SER A 353 -11.09 -6.84 9.83
CA SER A 353 -10.57 -5.61 10.45
C SER A 353 -11.03 -4.37 9.70
N PHE A 354 -10.90 -4.37 8.37
CA PHE A 354 -11.39 -3.27 7.53
C PHE A 354 -12.89 -3.03 7.74
N PHE A 355 -13.70 -4.09 7.64
CA PHE A 355 -15.15 -4.02 7.84
C PHE A 355 -15.53 -3.40 9.19
N LEU A 356 -14.87 -3.83 10.28
CA LEU A 356 -15.08 -3.27 11.62
C LEU A 356 -14.75 -1.78 11.70
N GLY A 357 -13.65 -1.35 11.08
CA GLY A 357 -13.28 0.06 11.02
C GLY A 357 -14.32 0.91 10.30
N SER A 358 -14.82 0.39 9.18
CA SER A 358 -15.84 1.08 8.37
C SER A 358 -17.25 1.08 8.98
N GLU A 359 -17.66 0.02 9.68
CA GLU A 359 -18.98 -0.03 10.32
C GLU A 359 -19.13 1.00 11.44
N ARG A 360 -18.09 1.18 12.27
CA ARG A 360 -18.13 2.12 13.42
C ARG A 360 -18.49 3.54 13.00
N THR A 361 -18.18 3.93 11.78
CA THR A 361 -18.29 5.30 11.30
C THR A 361 -19.45 5.45 10.32
N HIS A 362 -19.67 4.51 9.39
CA HIS A 362 -20.80 4.61 8.46
C HIS A 362 -22.18 4.50 9.15
N GLN A 363 -22.29 3.65 10.19
CA GLN A 363 -23.51 3.60 10.99
C GLN A 363 -23.78 4.94 11.69
N MET A 364 -22.72 5.67 12.07
CA MET A 364 -22.83 6.95 12.74
C MET A 364 -23.28 8.08 11.80
N TYR A 365 -22.85 8.08 10.52
CA TYR A 365 -23.11 9.20 9.60
C TYR A 365 -24.21 8.97 8.57
N THR A 366 -24.38 7.73 8.09
CA THR A 366 -25.27 7.44 6.94
C THR A 366 -26.45 6.54 7.28
N GLY A 367 -26.40 5.84 8.42
CA GLY A 367 -27.41 4.86 8.81
C GLY A 367 -27.41 3.58 7.97
N ASP A 368 -26.62 3.51 6.89
CA ASP A 368 -26.44 2.31 6.08
C ASP A 368 -25.23 1.49 6.54
N ASN A 369 -25.31 0.18 6.34
CA ASN A 369 -24.12 -0.68 6.36
C ASN A 369 -23.34 -0.56 5.04
N ILE A 370 -22.09 -1.02 5.03
CA ILE A 370 -21.20 -0.95 3.85
C ILE A 370 -21.83 -1.59 2.60
N PRO A 371 -22.47 -2.78 2.66
CA PRO A 371 -23.16 -3.32 1.48
C PRO A 371 -24.23 -2.38 0.92
N GLY A 372 -25.00 -1.73 1.81
CA GLY A 372 -25.97 -0.70 1.44
C GLY A 372 -25.32 0.49 0.75
N PHE A 373 -24.21 0.99 1.30
CA PHE A 373 -23.42 2.06 0.71
C PHE A 373 -22.86 1.68 -0.67
N ILE A 374 -22.25 0.51 -0.82
CA ILE A 374 -21.73 -0.01 -2.10
C ILE A 374 -22.84 -0.10 -3.16
N LYS A 375 -24.06 -0.50 -2.75
CA LYS A 375 -25.21 -0.53 -3.65
C LYS A 375 -25.56 0.86 -4.18
N LYS A 376 -25.43 1.91 -3.34
CA LYS A 376 -25.76 3.31 -3.67
C LYS A 376 -24.75 4.02 -4.59
N ILE A 377 -23.45 3.76 -4.47
CA ILE A 377 -22.40 4.51 -5.21
C ILE A 377 -22.44 4.31 -6.76
N GLY A 378 -23.30 3.43 -7.29
CA GLY A 378 -23.41 3.22 -8.74
C GLY A 378 -22.40 2.20 -9.29
N THR A 379 -22.55 1.77 -10.54
CA THR A 379 -21.73 0.72 -11.16
C THR A 379 -20.31 1.22 -11.50
N GLY A 380 -19.31 0.33 -11.47
CA GLY A 380 -17.96 0.62 -11.96
C GLY A 380 -16.93 1.10 -10.94
N THR A 381 -17.28 1.27 -9.66
CA THR A 381 -16.28 1.63 -8.64
C THR A 381 -15.38 0.45 -8.26
N PRO A 382 -14.10 0.69 -7.90
CA PRO A 382 -13.21 -0.37 -7.42
C PRO A 382 -13.78 -1.13 -6.22
N LEU A 383 -14.51 -0.44 -5.34
CA LEU A 383 -15.18 -1.05 -4.18
C LEU A 383 -16.18 -2.15 -4.56
N LYS A 384 -16.84 -2.04 -5.73
CA LYS A 384 -17.75 -3.09 -6.23
C LYS A 384 -17.05 -4.37 -6.68
N ARG A 385 -15.72 -4.36 -6.86
CA ARG A 385 -14.94 -5.55 -7.23
C ARG A 385 -14.32 -6.26 -6.02
N THR A 386 -14.70 -5.83 -4.81
CA THR A 386 -14.17 -6.37 -3.56
C THR A 386 -15.09 -7.43 -2.97
N VAL A 387 -14.60 -8.16 -1.97
CA VAL A 387 -15.39 -9.11 -1.15
C VAL A 387 -16.60 -8.46 -0.44
N PHE A 388 -16.64 -7.13 -0.35
CA PHE A 388 -17.71 -6.40 0.33
C PHE A 388 -18.96 -6.19 -0.54
N SER A 389 -18.87 -6.36 -1.86
CA SER A 389 -19.97 -6.11 -2.80
C SER A 389 -20.80 -7.35 -3.16
N GLN A 390 -20.21 -8.55 -3.00
CA GLN A 390 -20.76 -9.80 -3.52
C GLN A 390 -21.75 -10.47 -2.55
N GLY A 391 -22.86 -9.77 -2.26
CA GLY A 391 -24.07 -10.40 -1.73
C GLY A 391 -23.90 -11.30 -0.50
N ASN A 392 -23.07 -10.89 0.48
CA ASN A 392 -22.77 -11.61 1.73
C ASN A 392 -21.99 -12.93 1.58
N THR A 393 -21.74 -13.45 0.38
CA THR A 393 -21.19 -14.80 0.18
C THR A 393 -19.81 -14.98 0.84
N PHE A 394 -18.94 -13.97 0.74
CA PHE A 394 -17.62 -14.01 1.38
C PHE A 394 -17.61 -13.46 2.81
N ASP A 395 -18.57 -12.62 3.20
CA ASP A 395 -18.62 -12.08 4.56
C ASP A 395 -18.86 -13.17 5.60
N GLY A 396 -19.82 -14.07 5.34
CA GLY A 396 -20.10 -15.22 6.19
C GLY A 396 -18.88 -16.10 6.36
N LEU A 397 -18.27 -16.50 5.23
CA LEU A 397 -17.05 -17.31 5.21
C LEU A 397 -15.89 -16.65 5.96
N TYR A 398 -15.62 -15.36 5.73
CA TYR A 398 -14.52 -14.65 6.40
C TYR A 398 -14.76 -14.44 7.89
N LYS A 399 -16.01 -14.26 8.30
CA LYS A 399 -16.37 -14.19 9.72
C LYS A 399 -16.12 -15.52 10.43
N ILE A 400 -16.46 -16.64 9.78
CA ILE A 400 -16.20 -17.99 10.28
C ILE A 400 -14.68 -18.26 10.33
N ALA A 401 -13.96 -17.95 9.26
CA ALA A 401 -12.51 -18.10 9.19
C ALA A 401 -11.78 -17.31 10.27
N ASN A 402 -12.10 -16.02 10.41
CA ASN A 402 -11.48 -15.14 11.41
C ASN A 402 -11.84 -15.55 12.85
N ASN A 403 -13.07 -16.02 13.08
CA ASN A 403 -13.44 -16.61 14.37
C ASN A 403 -12.55 -17.82 14.66
N ALA A 404 -12.47 -18.77 13.73
CA ALA A 404 -11.70 -19.99 13.92
C ALA A 404 -10.23 -19.67 14.19
N VAL A 405 -9.62 -18.73 13.45
CA VAL A 405 -8.26 -18.26 13.72
C VAL A 405 -8.13 -17.67 15.12
N SER A 406 -9.07 -16.82 15.54
CA SER A 406 -9.04 -16.17 16.85
C SER A 406 -9.22 -17.17 18.00
N SER A 407 -10.16 -18.12 17.87
CA SER A 407 -10.42 -19.14 18.87
C SER A 407 -9.32 -20.19 18.96
N TYR A 408 -8.70 -20.57 17.83
CA TYR A 408 -7.75 -21.69 17.77
C TYR A 408 -6.28 -21.27 17.80
N ARG A 409 -5.87 -20.18 17.14
CA ARG A 409 -4.47 -19.72 17.20
C ARG A 409 -4.16 -18.82 18.39
N ARG A 410 -5.13 -18.02 18.84
CA ARG A 410 -4.92 -17.03 19.92
C ARG A 410 -5.38 -17.52 21.30
N GLY A 411 -5.76 -18.79 21.42
CA GLY A 411 -6.07 -19.41 22.71
C GLY A 411 -7.34 -18.90 23.41
N VAL A 412 -8.19 -18.12 22.73
CA VAL A 412 -9.45 -17.62 23.29
C VAL A 412 -10.48 -18.75 23.49
N GLY A 413 -10.26 -19.87 22.79
CA GLY A 413 -11.09 -21.07 22.79
C GLY A 413 -12.57 -20.81 22.44
N VAL A 414 -13.42 -21.80 22.71
CA VAL A 414 -14.89 -21.67 22.59
C VAL A 414 -15.38 -21.13 23.93
N HIS A 415 -16.26 -20.12 23.96
CA HIS A 415 -16.75 -19.54 25.21
C HIS A 415 -17.14 -20.63 26.22
N CYS A 416 -16.86 -20.38 27.52
CA CYS A 416 -16.92 -21.33 28.64
C CYS A 416 -18.25 -22.10 28.82
N SER A 417 -19.28 -21.80 28.01
CA SER A 417 -20.56 -22.50 27.96
C SER A 417 -20.66 -23.56 26.85
N GLY A 418 -19.61 -23.79 26.05
CA GLY A 418 -19.63 -24.75 24.93
C GLY A 418 -20.47 -24.30 23.73
N LYS A 419 -21.05 -23.09 23.76
CA LYS A 419 -21.92 -22.55 22.71
C LYS A 419 -21.15 -21.58 21.81
N LEU A 420 -21.43 -21.66 20.50
CA LEU A 420 -20.93 -20.68 19.53
C LEU A 420 -21.53 -19.31 19.79
N ARG A 421 -20.76 -18.25 19.54
CA ARG A 421 -21.29 -16.88 19.56
C ARG A 421 -22.46 -16.80 18.57
N ALA A 422 -23.57 -16.16 19.00
CA ALA A 422 -24.77 -16.06 18.17
C ALA A 422 -24.47 -15.54 16.77
N SER A 423 -23.64 -14.50 16.65
CA SER A 423 -23.27 -13.90 15.36
C SER A 423 -22.51 -14.85 14.41
N VAL A 424 -21.83 -15.87 14.95
CA VAL A 424 -21.09 -16.88 14.18
C VAL A 424 -22.03 -18.03 13.83
N ARG A 425 -22.92 -18.43 14.75
CA ARG A 425 -23.98 -19.38 14.45
C ARG A 425 -24.86 -18.90 13.30
N HIS A 426 -25.31 -17.64 13.33
CA HIS A 426 -26.12 -17.07 12.24
C HIS A 426 -25.35 -17.05 10.90
N ALA A 427 -24.04 -16.76 10.93
CA ALA A 427 -23.21 -16.80 9.73
C ALA A 427 -23.03 -18.23 9.19
N LEU A 428 -22.85 -19.22 10.08
CA LEU A 428 -22.79 -20.63 9.71
C LEU A 428 -24.09 -21.08 9.04
N VAL A 429 -25.23 -20.83 9.70
CA VAL A 429 -26.55 -21.20 9.16
C VAL A 429 -26.78 -20.56 7.79
N GLY A 430 -26.61 -19.24 7.69
CA GLY A 430 -26.82 -18.52 6.42
C GLY A 430 -25.91 -18.96 5.28
N GLN A 431 -24.66 -19.34 5.58
CA GLN A 431 -23.73 -19.87 4.56
C GLN A 431 -24.06 -21.31 4.15
N LEU A 432 -24.50 -22.13 5.11
CA LEU A 432 -24.66 -23.56 4.92
C LEU A 432 -26.01 -23.94 4.35
N GLU A 433 -27.09 -23.28 4.76
CA GLU A 433 -28.45 -23.66 4.36
C GLU A 433 -28.59 -23.71 2.83
N SER A 434 -28.12 -22.67 2.13
CA SER A 434 -28.11 -22.62 0.66
C SER A 434 -27.20 -23.69 0.03
N SER A 435 -26.04 -23.95 0.64
CA SER A 435 -25.09 -24.96 0.17
C SER A 435 -25.64 -26.39 0.31
N LEU A 436 -26.25 -26.67 1.47
CA LEU A 436 -26.87 -27.95 1.81
C LEU A 436 -28.09 -28.22 0.93
N GLN A 437 -28.95 -27.21 0.77
CA GLN A 437 -30.12 -27.31 -0.11
C GLN A 437 -29.70 -27.64 -1.54
N SER A 438 -28.70 -26.94 -2.07
CA SER A 438 -28.21 -27.13 -3.43
C SER A 438 -27.68 -28.56 -3.65
N ILE A 439 -26.86 -29.07 -2.72
CA ILE A 439 -26.31 -30.43 -2.82
C ILE A 439 -27.39 -31.49 -2.63
N ALA A 440 -28.32 -31.29 -1.70
CA ALA A 440 -29.43 -32.21 -1.48
C ALA A 440 -30.29 -32.34 -2.75
N ILE A 441 -30.69 -31.22 -3.36
CA ILE A 441 -31.46 -31.21 -4.61
C ILE A 441 -30.67 -31.87 -5.75
N ALA A 442 -29.37 -31.61 -5.87
CA ALA A 442 -28.51 -32.26 -6.86
C ALA A 442 -28.56 -33.78 -6.74
N SER A 443 -28.48 -34.28 -5.49
CA SER A 443 -28.47 -35.71 -5.18
C SER A 443 -29.78 -36.41 -5.53
N PHE A 444 -30.91 -35.70 -5.48
CA PHE A 444 -32.23 -36.26 -5.83
C PHE A 444 -32.59 -36.12 -7.30
N SER A 445 -32.03 -35.14 -8.02
CA SER A 445 -32.60 -34.75 -9.31
C SER A 445 -32.09 -35.53 -10.52
N ASN A 446 -31.02 -36.35 -10.43
CA ASN A 446 -30.34 -36.97 -11.60
C ASN A 446 -30.04 -35.99 -12.74
N ARG A 447 -30.18 -34.68 -12.50
CA ARG A 447 -29.92 -33.63 -13.46
C ARG A 447 -28.48 -33.23 -13.28
N ASP A 448 -27.82 -33.00 -14.42
CA ASP A 448 -26.56 -32.27 -14.47
C ASP A 448 -26.82 -30.85 -13.94
N MET A 449 -26.79 -30.66 -12.62
CA MET A 449 -26.53 -29.33 -12.07
C MET A 449 -25.24 -28.83 -12.72
N LYS A 450 -25.15 -27.53 -12.97
CA LYS A 450 -23.94 -26.94 -13.56
C LYS A 450 -22.75 -27.47 -12.75
N ASP A 451 -21.84 -28.13 -13.43
CA ASP A 451 -20.67 -28.88 -12.89
C ASP A 451 -19.85 -28.10 -11.84
N LYS A 452 -20.05 -26.78 -11.75
CA LYS A 452 -19.36 -25.84 -10.86
C LYS A 452 -20.05 -25.60 -9.51
N ASP A 453 -21.38 -25.73 -9.42
CA ASP A 453 -22.12 -25.33 -8.22
C ASP A 453 -21.92 -26.33 -7.07
N VAL A 454 -21.87 -27.63 -7.36
CA VAL A 454 -21.70 -28.69 -6.34
C VAL A 454 -20.29 -28.65 -5.70
N PRO A 455 -19.18 -28.55 -6.47
CA PRO A 455 -17.86 -28.37 -5.87
C PRO A 455 -17.74 -27.12 -5.01
N GLU A 456 -18.31 -25.99 -5.43
CA GLU A 456 -18.28 -24.74 -4.66
C GLU A 456 -19.05 -24.87 -3.33
N ASN A 457 -20.25 -25.43 -3.35
CA ASN A 457 -21.04 -25.68 -2.14
C ASN A 457 -20.33 -26.64 -1.17
N ASN A 458 -19.68 -27.68 -1.71
CA ASN A 458 -18.86 -28.57 -0.91
C ASN A 458 -17.65 -27.86 -0.30
N PHE A 459 -17.05 -26.91 -1.01
CA PHE A 459 -15.99 -26.06 -0.48
C PHE A 459 -16.49 -25.25 0.72
N TYR A 460 -17.65 -24.58 0.61
CA TYR A 460 -18.18 -23.81 1.74
C TYR A 460 -18.45 -24.70 2.95
N ILE A 461 -19.09 -25.86 2.78
CA ILE A 461 -19.32 -26.79 3.89
C ILE A 461 -17.99 -27.20 4.52
N ALA A 462 -17.01 -27.58 3.69
CA ALA A 462 -15.72 -28.02 4.19
C ALA A 462 -14.97 -26.91 4.95
N GLN A 463 -15.01 -25.68 4.45
CA GLN A 463 -14.33 -24.54 5.05
C GLN A 463 -15.09 -23.88 6.21
N THR A 464 -16.28 -24.38 6.58
CA THR A 464 -17.09 -23.79 7.65
C THR A 464 -17.49 -24.78 8.73
N VAL A 465 -17.90 -25.99 8.34
CA VAL A 465 -18.32 -27.08 9.24
C VAL A 465 -17.16 -28.01 9.54
N ASP A 466 -16.48 -28.48 8.50
CA ASP A 466 -15.45 -29.51 8.66
C ASP A 466 -14.15 -28.96 9.28
N ILE A 467 -14.03 -27.62 9.39
CA ILE A 467 -12.93 -26.96 10.10
C ILE A 467 -12.96 -27.19 11.62
N ASP A 468 -14.11 -27.53 12.20
CA ASP A 468 -14.34 -27.58 13.64
C ASP A 468 -15.51 -28.52 14.02
N ARG A 469 -15.26 -29.48 14.92
CA ARG A 469 -16.30 -30.37 15.46
C ARG A 469 -17.43 -29.63 16.16
N TYR A 470 -17.19 -28.50 16.83
CA TYR A 470 -18.25 -27.72 17.47
C TYR A 470 -19.13 -27.03 16.44
N HIS A 471 -18.56 -26.53 15.34
CA HIS A 471 -19.34 -26.04 14.20
C HIS A 471 -20.19 -27.16 13.63
N LYS A 472 -19.59 -28.33 13.38
CA LYS A 472 -20.30 -29.51 12.89
C LYS A 472 -21.44 -29.94 13.80
N HIS A 473 -21.17 -30.07 15.10
CA HIS A 473 -22.19 -30.46 16.07
C HIS A 473 -23.33 -29.44 16.14
N ALA A 474 -23.01 -28.14 16.22
CA ALA A 474 -24.02 -27.08 16.26
C ALA A 474 -24.88 -27.05 14.99
N MET A 475 -24.34 -27.42 13.82
CA MET A 475 -25.11 -27.49 12.58
C MET A 475 -25.92 -28.78 12.47
N LEU A 476 -25.40 -29.93 12.96
CA LEU A 476 -26.16 -31.16 13.07
C LEU A 476 -27.37 -31.00 14.01
N GLU A 477 -27.20 -30.31 15.15
CA GLU A 477 -28.31 -29.98 16.06
C GLU A 477 -29.29 -28.97 15.46
N HIS A 478 -28.84 -28.10 14.55
CA HIS A 478 -29.72 -27.09 13.97
C HIS A 478 -30.57 -27.63 12.82
N PHE A 479 -30.08 -28.64 12.11
CA PHE A 479 -30.73 -29.25 10.95
C PHE A 479 -31.15 -30.71 11.23
N ASP A 480 -31.39 -31.07 12.50
CA ASP A 480 -31.70 -32.42 12.95
C ASP A 480 -32.98 -32.99 12.33
N GLU A 481 -33.92 -32.14 11.95
CA GLU A 481 -35.16 -32.49 11.29
C GLU A 481 -35.03 -32.75 9.76
N ILE A 482 -33.85 -32.52 9.16
CA ILE A 482 -33.64 -32.62 7.70
C ILE A 482 -32.58 -33.67 7.37
N ASP A 483 -33.00 -34.94 7.24
CA ASP A 483 -32.12 -36.10 6.97
C ASP A 483 -31.15 -35.88 5.79
N ALA A 484 -31.63 -35.24 4.71
CA ALA A 484 -30.79 -34.93 3.55
C ALA A 484 -29.60 -34.03 3.91
N TYR A 485 -29.80 -33.05 4.78
CA TYR A 485 -28.74 -32.14 5.23
C TYR A 485 -27.78 -32.87 6.16
N ILE A 486 -28.29 -33.69 7.07
CA ILE A 486 -27.49 -34.52 7.96
C ILE A 486 -26.59 -35.47 7.17
N ASN A 487 -27.11 -36.09 6.11
CA ASN A 487 -26.33 -36.96 5.22
C ASN A 487 -25.19 -36.20 4.54
N VAL A 488 -25.46 -35.02 4.00
CA VAL A 488 -24.43 -34.17 3.41
C VAL A 488 -23.39 -33.77 4.46
N LEU A 489 -23.80 -33.31 5.64
CA LEU A 489 -22.87 -32.91 6.71
C LEU A 489 -21.99 -34.07 7.20
N ASN A 490 -22.49 -35.30 7.18
CA ASN A 490 -21.76 -36.49 7.60
C ASN A 490 -20.91 -37.16 6.50
N ASP A 491 -20.82 -36.56 5.31
CA ASP A 491 -19.95 -37.04 4.23
C ASP A 491 -18.47 -37.09 4.67
N ARG A 492 -17.98 -38.32 4.85
CA ARG A 492 -16.61 -38.60 5.29
C ARG A 492 -15.58 -38.38 4.18
N LEU A 493 -15.94 -38.63 2.93
CA LEU A 493 -15.00 -38.50 1.81
C LEU A 493 -14.69 -37.02 1.57
N ARG A 494 -15.69 -36.13 1.70
CA ARG A 494 -15.48 -34.67 1.67
C ARG A 494 -14.47 -34.24 2.72
N PHE A 495 -14.72 -34.61 3.98
CA PHE A 495 -13.85 -34.25 5.10
C PHE A 495 -12.40 -34.67 4.85
N GLN A 496 -12.18 -35.92 4.44
CA GLN A 496 -10.83 -36.43 4.16
C GLN A 496 -10.14 -35.73 2.99
N THR A 497 -10.90 -35.34 1.97
CA THR A 497 -10.38 -34.63 0.80
C THR A 497 -9.86 -33.24 1.18
N TYR A 498 -10.65 -32.45 1.93
CA TYR A 498 -10.25 -31.10 2.31
C TYR A 498 -9.17 -31.03 3.41
N LEU A 499 -9.03 -32.08 4.23
CA LEU A 499 -7.89 -32.18 5.16
C LEU A 499 -6.54 -32.24 4.44
N ARG A 500 -6.51 -32.73 3.20
CA ARG A 500 -5.28 -32.89 2.41
C ARG A 500 -4.94 -31.63 1.61
N LEU A 501 -5.84 -30.63 1.54
CA LEU A 501 -5.60 -29.42 0.78
C LEU A 501 -4.71 -28.43 1.55
N PRO A 502 -3.58 -27.99 0.97
CA PRO A 502 -2.58 -27.18 1.65
C PRO A 502 -3.00 -25.72 1.91
N ASP A 503 -4.09 -25.24 1.29
CA ASP A 503 -4.46 -23.81 1.25
C ASP A 503 -5.81 -23.49 1.91
N GLY A 504 -6.43 -24.47 2.58
CA GLY A 504 -7.69 -24.28 3.31
C GLY A 504 -7.51 -23.82 4.77
N ILE A 505 -8.59 -23.32 5.37
CA ILE A 505 -8.71 -23.00 6.80
C ILE A 505 -8.35 -24.23 7.64
N CYS A 506 -8.76 -25.42 7.18
CA CYS A 506 -8.50 -26.70 7.85
C CYS A 506 -7.03 -26.88 8.26
N LYS A 507 -6.06 -26.48 7.45
CA LYS A 507 -4.63 -26.66 7.77
C LYS A 507 -4.20 -26.00 9.08
N ILE A 508 -4.86 -24.92 9.48
CA ILE A 508 -4.51 -24.14 10.67
C ILE A 508 -5.50 -24.30 11.82
N THR A 509 -6.74 -24.72 11.54
CA THR A 509 -7.79 -24.94 12.55
C THR A 509 -7.90 -26.40 12.94
N TYR A 510 -7.34 -27.31 12.13
CA TYR A 510 -7.38 -28.74 12.41
C TYR A 510 -6.76 -29.01 13.77
N THR A 511 -7.65 -29.33 14.70
CA THR A 511 -7.34 -29.70 16.07
C THR A 511 -7.50 -31.22 16.14
N PRO A 512 -6.42 -32.01 15.96
CA PRO A 512 -6.49 -33.44 16.16
C PRO A 512 -6.87 -33.70 17.63
N GLN A 513 -8.00 -34.39 17.79
CA GLN A 513 -8.58 -34.67 19.10
C GLN A 513 -7.96 -35.91 19.71
N PHE A 514 -7.83 -35.91 21.04
CA PHE A 514 -7.63 -37.15 21.79
C PHE A 514 -8.98 -37.82 21.96
N GLN A 515 -9.11 -39.07 21.51
CA GLN A 515 -10.37 -39.83 21.53
C GLN A 515 -11.06 -39.86 22.90
N ASN A 516 -10.28 -39.82 23.99
CA ASN A 516 -10.77 -39.97 25.36
C ASN A 516 -10.68 -38.68 26.18
N VAL A 517 -10.26 -37.56 25.57
CA VAL A 517 -9.99 -36.31 26.31
C VAL A 517 -10.39 -35.09 25.46
N SER A 518 -11.69 -34.92 25.25
CA SER A 518 -12.25 -33.88 24.36
C SER A 518 -11.97 -32.44 24.79
N TYR A 519 -11.55 -32.23 26.04
CA TYR A 519 -11.07 -30.94 26.55
C TYR A 519 -9.60 -30.65 26.19
N LEU A 520 -8.80 -31.67 25.83
CA LEU A 520 -7.44 -31.50 25.33
C LEU A 520 -7.47 -31.14 23.85
N ARG A 521 -6.86 -30.00 23.50
CA ARG A 521 -6.74 -29.54 22.12
C ARG A 521 -5.29 -29.56 21.69
N ARG A 522 -4.98 -30.19 20.55
CA ARG A 522 -3.66 -30.14 19.92
C ARG A 522 -3.62 -29.04 18.86
N PHE A 523 -2.71 -28.09 19.01
CA PHE A 523 -2.42 -27.05 18.02
C PHE A 523 -1.12 -27.35 17.32
N ARG A 524 -0.97 -26.91 16.06
CA ARG A 524 0.31 -26.87 15.38
C ARG A 524 0.75 -25.42 15.21
N ILE A 525 1.87 -25.05 15.81
CA ILE A 525 2.49 -23.74 15.64
C ILE A 525 3.89 -23.97 15.03
N GLY A 526 4.04 -23.64 13.75
CA GLY A 526 5.25 -23.99 12.99
C GLY A 526 5.42 -25.51 12.89
N SER A 527 6.57 -26.01 13.35
CA SER A 527 6.89 -27.44 13.44
C SER A 527 6.43 -28.10 14.74
N ASN A 528 5.95 -27.33 15.72
CA ASN A 528 5.66 -27.83 17.06
C ASN A 528 4.17 -28.16 17.25
N TYR A 529 3.89 -29.19 18.03
CA TYR A 529 2.56 -29.50 18.52
C TYR A 529 2.42 -29.04 19.98
N LEU A 530 1.37 -28.28 20.27
CA LEU A 530 1.03 -27.81 21.62
C LEU A 530 -0.28 -28.45 22.06
N ILE A 531 -0.41 -28.83 23.32
CA ILE A 531 -1.65 -29.39 23.88
C ILE A 531 -2.14 -28.45 24.97
N THR A 532 -3.41 -28.01 24.93
CA THR A 532 -4.02 -27.27 26.05
C THR A 532 -5.20 -28.04 26.63
N ALA A 533 -5.36 -28.00 27.95
CA ALA A 533 -6.45 -28.64 28.69
C ALA A 533 -7.53 -27.66 29.15
N ASN A 534 -7.28 -26.34 29.16
CA ASN A 534 -8.27 -25.40 29.65
C ASN A 534 -8.14 -23.96 29.14
N LEU A 535 -9.30 -23.31 29.11
CA LEU A 535 -9.67 -22.04 28.47
C LEU A 535 -9.30 -20.76 29.25
N GLY A 536 -8.45 -20.85 30.28
CA GLY A 536 -8.34 -19.78 31.28
C GLY A 536 -6.94 -19.36 31.73
N THR A 537 -5.95 -20.24 31.83
CA THR A 537 -4.59 -19.87 32.28
C THR A 537 -3.65 -21.07 32.19
N ALA A 538 -2.37 -20.79 31.91
CA ALA A 538 -1.21 -21.68 31.82
C ALA A 538 -1.04 -22.50 30.52
N TYR A 539 -0.02 -22.11 29.74
CA TYR A 539 0.56 -22.94 28.67
C TYR A 539 1.51 -23.97 29.31
N GLN A 540 1.21 -25.26 29.21
CA GLN A 540 2.22 -26.30 29.40
C GLN A 540 2.88 -26.62 28.06
N LYS A 541 4.17 -26.27 27.92
CA LYS A 541 4.99 -26.65 26.76
C LYS A 541 5.35 -28.13 26.88
N LEU A 542 4.58 -29.00 26.25
CA LEU A 542 4.95 -30.39 26.04
C LEU A 542 5.83 -30.48 24.78
N THR A 543 7.13 -30.72 24.96
CA THR A 543 8.03 -31.06 23.85
C THR A 543 7.86 -32.54 23.58
N ILE A 544 7.16 -32.90 22.51
CA ILE A 544 7.07 -34.29 22.05
C ILE A 544 8.28 -34.52 21.14
N THR A 545 9.34 -35.12 21.69
CA THR A 545 10.43 -35.72 20.91
C THR A 545 9.91 -37.02 20.29
N SER A 546 9.95 -37.11 18.96
CA SER A 546 9.66 -38.33 18.20
C SER A 546 10.71 -39.40 18.39
#